data_AF-A0A8T1TFE6-F1
#
_entry.id   AF-A0A8T1TFE6-F1
#
_cell.length_a   1.000
_cell.length_b   1.000
_cell.length_c   1.000
_cell.angle_alpha   90.00
_cell.angle_beta   90.00
_cell.angle_gamma   90.00
#
_symmetry.space_group_name_H-M   'P 1'
#
loop_
_entity.id
_entity.type
_entity.pdbx_description
1 polymer ?
#
loop_
_entity_poly.entity_id
_entity_poly.type
_entity_poly.pdbx_seq_one_letter_code
_entity_poly.pdbx_strand_id
1 'polypeptide(L)'
;CDEDYSIFADKLRCCIKAAEIKKLKKAKGRISIETKSLLEKRRNMKRSSDNNLEYSILCKLIRRKLKDDFENFRKEKLLKTAESRKSLRTCKWELTQYRLSVTALKNKDGETVTNRAGMEEVCKDFYTKLFKSRINVPFPTLKESEERVPPIIVSEVRSALHQMKKGKAPGKEGLTSEMIYAGGEKLWKALALRFSRYLEEGKIPSSWKESNTILLHKKGDRENLKNYRPICLLSHIYKLFTKVITNRLSQSLDEQQP
;
A
#
# COMPACT_ATOMS: atom_id res chain seq x y z
N CYS A 1 22.87 6.54 -8.24
CA CYS A 1 21.64 5.71 -8.18
C CYS A 1 20.42 6.47 -7.62
N ASP A 2 20.47 6.99 -6.39
CA ASP A 2 19.28 7.52 -5.69
C ASP A 2 18.71 8.82 -6.28
N GLU A 3 19.55 9.81 -6.55
CA GLU A 3 19.11 11.11 -7.10
C GLU A 3 18.48 10.94 -8.50
N ASP A 4 19.14 10.17 -9.38
CA ASP A 4 18.61 9.82 -10.70
C ASP A 4 17.24 9.14 -10.60
N TYR A 5 17.08 8.20 -9.67
CA TYR A 5 15.80 7.52 -9.47
C TYR A 5 14.74 8.47 -8.93
N SER A 6 15.08 9.35 -7.98
CA SER A 6 14.13 10.31 -7.43
C SER A 6 13.61 11.24 -8.52
N ILE A 7 14.49 11.83 -9.33
CA ILE A 7 14.12 12.70 -10.46
C ILE A 7 13.21 11.95 -11.45
N PHE A 8 13.53 10.69 -11.73
CA PHE A 8 12.72 9.86 -12.61
C PHE A 8 11.33 9.57 -12.03
N ALA A 9 11.26 9.14 -10.76
CA ALA A 9 10.02 8.87 -10.07
C ALA A 9 9.15 10.12 -9.95
N ASP A 10 9.75 11.30 -9.71
CA ASP A 10 9.06 12.58 -9.69
C ASP A 10 8.46 12.96 -11.04
N LYS A 11 9.23 12.81 -12.13
CA LYS A 11 8.70 13.01 -13.49
C LYS A 11 7.53 12.09 -13.77
N LEU A 12 7.61 10.81 -13.40
CA LEU A 12 6.50 9.87 -13.54
C LEU A 12 5.28 10.31 -12.73
N ARG A 13 5.46 10.71 -11.47
CA ARG A 13 4.36 11.23 -10.64
C ARG A 13 3.70 12.44 -11.26
N CYS A 14 4.47 13.36 -11.83
CA CYS A 14 3.95 14.53 -12.55
C CYS A 14 3.16 14.11 -13.81
N CYS A 15 3.68 13.18 -14.61
CA CYS A 15 2.97 12.66 -15.78
C CYS A 15 1.64 11.99 -15.39
N ILE A 16 1.61 11.21 -14.30
CA ILE A 16 0.38 10.61 -13.79
C ILE A 16 -0.61 11.69 -13.38
N LYS A 17 -0.19 12.69 -12.60
CA LYS A 17 -1.07 13.78 -12.18
C LYS A 17 -1.64 14.56 -13.37
N ALA A 18 -0.85 14.75 -14.43
CA ALA A 18 -1.32 15.39 -15.66
C ALA A 18 -2.28 14.50 -16.46
N ALA A 19 -2.04 13.18 -16.47
CA ALA A 19 -2.89 12.19 -17.14
C ALA A 19 -4.14 11.81 -16.33
N GLU A 20 -4.19 12.12 -15.03
CA GLU A 20 -5.39 12.01 -14.22
C GLU A 20 -6.42 13.01 -14.73
N ILE A 21 -7.25 12.54 -15.68
CA ILE A 21 -8.51 13.21 -16.01
C ILE A 21 -9.22 13.43 -14.68
N LYS A 22 -9.60 14.68 -14.37
CA LYS A 22 -10.55 15.00 -13.30
C LYS A 22 -11.88 14.33 -13.64
N LYS A 23 -11.97 13.01 -13.49
CA LYS A 23 -13.24 12.39 -13.13
C LYS A 23 -13.60 13.09 -11.86
N LEU A 24 -14.62 13.95 -11.94
CA LEU A 24 -15.44 14.31 -10.80
C LEU A 24 -15.87 12.98 -10.19
N LYS A 25 -15.04 12.44 -9.30
CA LYS A 25 -15.44 11.42 -8.38
C LYS A 25 -16.48 12.16 -7.57
N LYS A 26 -17.75 12.06 -7.97
CA LYS A 26 -18.85 11.99 -7.01
C LYS A 26 -18.56 10.75 -6.17
N ALA A 27 -17.52 10.82 -5.35
CA ALA A 27 -17.38 9.97 -4.21
C ALA A 27 -18.55 10.41 -3.35
N LYS A 28 -19.70 9.78 -3.52
CA LYS A 28 -20.60 9.58 -2.40
C LYS A 28 -19.75 8.83 -1.39
N GLY A 29 -19.08 9.60 -0.52
CA GLY A 29 -18.25 9.06 0.53
C GLY A 29 -19.11 8.20 1.42
N ARG A 30 -18.49 7.31 2.20
CA ARG A 30 -19.22 6.50 3.19
C ARG A 30 -20.00 7.32 4.21
N ILE A 31 -19.64 8.59 4.33
CA ILE A 31 -20.16 9.56 5.29
C ILE A 31 -20.67 10.74 4.46
N SER A 32 -21.89 11.17 4.74
CA SER A 32 -22.53 12.30 4.07
C SER A 32 -21.81 13.61 4.37
N ILE A 33 -22.03 14.61 3.53
CA ILE A 33 -21.47 15.96 3.72
C ILE A 33 -21.99 16.56 5.04
N GLU A 34 -23.26 16.32 5.36
CA GLU A 34 -23.91 16.74 6.60
C GLU A 34 -23.18 16.18 7.83
N THR A 35 -22.93 14.86 7.87
CA THR A 35 -22.22 14.23 8.98
C THR A 35 -20.77 14.70 9.11
N LYS A 36 -20.10 15.00 7.99
CA LYS A 36 -18.75 15.61 8.01
C LYS A 36 -18.76 17.00 8.63
N SER A 37 -19.75 17.83 8.30
CA SER A 37 -19.93 19.16 8.90
C SER A 37 -20.14 19.06 10.42
N LEU A 38 -20.94 18.09 10.89
CA LEU A 38 -21.12 17.85 12.32
C LEU A 38 -19.81 17.41 13.01
N LEU A 39 -19.02 16.54 12.37
CA LEU A 39 -17.71 16.12 12.88
C LEU A 39 -16.72 17.29 12.98
N GLU A 40 -16.77 18.21 12.03
CA GLU A 40 -15.97 19.44 12.01
C GLU A 40 -16.42 20.43 13.09
N LYS A 41 -17.74 20.64 13.23
CA LYS A 41 -18.33 21.41 14.35
C LYS A 41 -17.85 20.87 15.71
N ARG A 42 -17.83 19.53 15.89
CA ARG A 42 -17.32 18.91 17.12
C ARG A 42 -15.84 19.15 17.34
N ARG A 43 -15.02 19.12 16.28
CA ARG A 43 -13.57 19.35 16.37
C ARG A 43 -13.26 20.77 16.81
N ASN A 44 -14.07 21.75 16.40
CA ASN A 44 -13.87 23.16 16.72
C ASN A 44 -14.45 23.57 18.09
N MET A 45 -15.30 22.73 18.70
CA MET A 45 -15.93 23.00 20.00
C MET A 45 -14.96 22.66 21.15
N LYS A 46 -14.51 23.67 21.91
CA LYS A 46 -13.73 23.47 23.14
C LYS A 46 -14.64 22.96 24.26
N ARG A 47 -14.17 21.97 25.03
CA ARG A 47 -14.88 21.49 26.23
C ARG A 47 -14.75 22.54 27.34
N SER A 48 -15.87 23.16 27.69
CA SER A 48 -16.04 24.06 28.84
C SER A 48 -17.27 23.63 29.65
N SER A 49 -17.39 24.13 30.88
CA SER A 49 -18.53 23.88 31.78
C SER A 49 -19.88 24.16 31.11
N ASP A 50 -19.98 25.27 30.37
CA ASP A 50 -21.22 25.73 29.71
C ASP A 50 -21.61 24.91 28.48
N ASN A 51 -20.63 24.38 27.73
CA ASN A 51 -20.89 23.70 26.46
C ASN A 51 -20.99 22.17 26.58
N ASN A 52 -20.93 21.62 27.80
CA ASN A 52 -20.92 20.17 28.02
C ASN A 52 -22.20 19.47 27.51
N LEU A 53 -23.37 20.10 27.70
CA LEU A 53 -24.64 19.56 27.23
C LEU A 53 -24.72 19.57 25.69
N GLU A 54 -24.37 20.70 25.06
CA GLU A 54 -24.36 20.83 23.59
C GLU A 54 -23.36 19.85 22.98
N TYR A 55 -22.17 19.70 23.56
CA TYR A 55 -21.17 18.73 23.13
C TYR A 55 -21.68 17.29 23.23
N SER A 56 -22.37 16.94 24.32
CA SER A 56 -22.97 15.62 24.53
C SER A 56 -24.06 15.31 23.51
N ILE A 57 -24.95 16.27 23.25
CA ILE A 57 -26.01 16.18 22.24
C ILE A 57 -25.39 16.03 20.85
N LEU A 58 -24.41 16.86 20.51
CA LEU A 58 -23.68 16.79 19.24
C LEU A 58 -23.02 15.42 19.05
N CYS A 59 -22.40 14.87 20.10
CA CYS A 59 -21.81 13.54 20.08
C CYS A 59 -22.86 12.42 19.91
N LYS A 60 -24.05 12.56 20.49
CA LYS A 60 -25.17 11.61 20.26
C LYS A 60 -25.67 11.70 18.82
N LEU A 61 -25.86 12.91 18.29
CA LEU A 61 -26.30 13.15 16.91
C LEU A 61 -25.31 12.60 15.89
N ILE A 62 -24.01 12.87 16.05
CA ILE A 62 -22.94 12.33 15.19
C ILE A 62 -22.96 10.81 15.18
N ARG A 63 -23.10 10.16 16.36
CA ARG A 63 -23.17 8.69 16.44
C ARG A 63 -24.36 8.13 15.66
N ARG A 64 -25.54 8.77 15.76
CA ARG A 64 -26.74 8.37 15.00
C ARG A 64 -26.54 8.56 13.50
N LYS A 65 -26.14 9.76 13.07
CA LYS A 65 -25.92 10.09 11.65
C LYS A 65 -24.84 9.22 11.00
N LEU A 66 -23.75 8.91 11.71
CA LEU A 66 -22.74 7.96 11.23
C LEU A 66 -23.32 6.55 11.04
N LYS A 67 -24.16 6.08 11.97
CA LYS A 67 -24.82 4.77 11.84
C LYS A 67 -25.69 4.74 10.56
N ASP A 68 -26.51 5.77 10.37
CA ASP A 68 -27.42 5.88 9.23
C ASP A 68 -26.65 5.96 7.90
N ASP A 69 -25.59 6.79 7.84
CA ASP A 69 -24.72 6.92 6.67
C ASP A 69 -24.08 5.57 6.29
N PHE A 70 -23.57 4.82 7.27
CA PHE A 70 -22.97 3.51 7.02
C PHE A 70 -24.01 2.46 6.57
N GLU A 71 -25.22 2.49 7.11
CA GLU A 71 -26.32 1.62 6.68
C GLU A 71 -26.76 1.93 5.25
N ASN A 72 -26.92 3.21 4.92
CA ASN A 72 -27.27 3.67 3.58
C ASN A 72 -26.19 3.31 2.54
N PHE A 73 -24.92 3.56 2.88
CA PHE A 73 -23.80 3.15 2.05
C PHE A 73 -23.79 1.63 1.81
N ARG A 74 -24.10 0.84 2.85
CA ARG A 74 -24.20 -0.63 2.75
C ARG A 74 -25.32 -1.06 1.80
N LYS A 75 -26.51 -0.47 1.94
CA LYS A 75 -27.67 -0.76 1.07
C LYS A 75 -27.38 -0.41 -0.38
N GLU A 76 -26.89 0.80 -0.65
CA GLU A 76 -26.57 1.26 -2.01
C GLU A 76 -25.52 0.34 -2.67
N LYS A 77 -24.51 -0.07 -1.91
CA LYS A 77 -23.46 -0.95 -2.44
C LYS A 77 -23.96 -2.37 -2.72
N LEU A 78 -24.81 -2.92 -1.86
CA LEU A 78 -25.44 -4.23 -2.07
C LEU A 78 -26.31 -4.22 -3.33
N LEU A 79 -27.16 -3.19 -3.49
CA LEU A 79 -28.01 -3.01 -4.67
C LEU A 79 -27.19 -2.96 -5.95
N LYS A 80 -26.17 -2.08 -6.01
CA LYS A 80 -25.28 -2.00 -7.19
C LYS A 80 -24.56 -3.31 -7.51
N THR A 81 -24.20 -4.09 -6.49
CA THR A 81 -23.55 -5.39 -6.69
C THR A 81 -24.53 -6.39 -7.27
N ALA A 82 -25.76 -6.42 -6.76
CA ALA A 82 -26.84 -7.26 -7.26
C ALA A 82 -27.20 -6.91 -8.71
N GLU A 83 -27.38 -5.62 -9.01
CA GLU A 83 -27.64 -5.10 -10.36
C GLU A 83 -26.54 -5.47 -11.35
N SER A 84 -25.27 -5.34 -10.94
CA SER A 84 -24.12 -5.71 -11.76
C SER A 84 -23.82 -7.22 -11.80
N ARG A 85 -24.70 -8.06 -11.22
CA ARG A 85 -24.57 -9.52 -11.13
C ARG A 85 -23.22 -10.00 -10.58
N LYS A 86 -22.61 -9.19 -9.70
CA LYS A 86 -21.34 -9.52 -9.04
C LYS A 86 -21.61 -10.34 -7.77
N SER A 87 -20.59 -11.04 -7.29
CA SER A 87 -20.70 -11.86 -6.08
C SER A 87 -21.08 -11.02 -4.84
N LEU A 88 -22.26 -11.29 -4.28
CA LEU A 88 -22.72 -10.69 -3.02
C LEU A 88 -21.86 -11.10 -1.83
N ARG A 89 -21.23 -12.29 -1.87
CA ARG A 89 -20.27 -12.75 -0.86
C ARG A 89 -19.04 -11.84 -0.84
N THR A 90 -18.51 -11.49 -2.01
CA THR A 90 -17.39 -10.54 -2.13
C THR A 90 -17.78 -9.15 -1.64
N CYS A 91 -18.97 -8.65 -2.00
CA CYS A 91 -19.46 -7.35 -1.53
C CYS A 91 -19.63 -7.31 0.01
N LYS A 92 -20.18 -8.38 0.62
CA LYS A 92 -20.27 -8.52 2.09
C LYS A 92 -18.90 -8.46 2.74
N TRP A 93 -17.90 -9.15 2.16
CA TRP A 93 -16.52 -9.11 2.66
C TRP A 93 -15.93 -7.69 2.56
N GLU A 94 -16.06 -7.01 1.42
CA GLU A 94 -15.58 -5.64 1.23
C GLU A 94 -16.22 -4.65 2.22
N LEU A 95 -17.54 -4.74 2.41
CA LEU A 95 -18.28 -3.93 3.40
C LEU A 95 -17.78 -4.15 4.83
N THR A 96 -17.29 -5.35 5.14
CA THR A 96 -16.74 -5.69 6.46
C THR A 96 -15.34 -5.11 6.64
N GLN A 97 -14.48 -5.17 5.62
CA GLN A 97 -13.13 -4.58 5.63
C GLN A 97 -13.15 -3.07 5.85
N TYR A 98 -14.17 -2.38 5.32
CA TYR A 98 -14.32 -0.93 5.50
C TYR A 98 -14.70 -0.47 6.92
N ARG A 99 -15.04 -1.39 7.83
CA ARG A 99 -15.31 -1.09 9.24
C ARG A 99 -14.08 -1.26 10.14
N LEU A 100 -12.96 -1.74 9.60
CA LEU A 100 -11.78 -2.09 10.39
C LEU A 100 -10.80 -0.91 10.44
N SER A 101 -11.09 0.08 11.29
CA SER A 101 -10.04 0.97 11.78
C SER A 101 -9.46 0.36 13.05
N VAL A 102 -8.14 0.20 13.12
CA VAL A 102 -7.47 -0.06 14.39
C VAL A 102 -7.61 1.22 15.22
N THR A 103 -8.34 1.16 16.33
CA THR A 103 -8.60 2.31 17.21
C THR A 103 -7.67 2.36 18.40
N ALA A 104 -7.09 1.22 18.76
CA ALA A 104 -6.17 1.08 19.87
C ALA A 104 -5.27 -0.14 19.68
N LEU A 105 -4.09 -0.13 20.29
CA LEU A 105 -3.17 -1.26 20.37
C LEU A 105 -2.60 -1.37 21.78
N LYS A 106 -2.37 -2.58 22.25
CA LYS A 106 -1.64 -2.83 23.48
C LYS A 106 -0.13 -2.80 23.23
N ASN A 107 0.58 -2.06 24.07
CA ASN A 107 2.03 -2.06 24.08
C ASN A 107 2.60 -3.36 24.68
N LYS A 108 3.93 -3.44 24.80
CA LYS A 108 4.64 -4.59 25.39
C LYS A 108 4.30 -4.81 26.88
N ASP A 109 3.92 -3.75 27.58
CA ASP A 109 3.60 -3.72 29.01
C ASP A 109 2.11 -4.01 29.25
N GLY A 110 1.32 -4.18 28.19
CA GLY A 110 -0.11 -4.48 28.23
C GLY A 110 -1.03 -3.25 28.26
N GLU A 111 -0.46 -2.05 28.24
CA GLU A 111 -1.22 -0.78 28.26
C GLU A 111 -1.79 -0.44 26.89
N THR A 112 -3.03 0.05 26.88
CA THR A 112 -3.74 0.40 25.65
C THR A 112 -3.37 1.81 25.16
N VAL A 113 -2.80 1.87 23.96
CA VAL A 113 -2.42 3.10 23.26
C VAL A 113 -3.44 3.38 22.16
N THR A 114 -4.02 4.58 22.17
CA THR A 114 -5.05 5.02 21.22
C THR A 114 -4.58 6.14 20.28
N ASN A 115 -3.50 6.84 20.62
CA ASN A 115 -2.92 7.88 19.77
C ASN A 115 -2.21 7.26 18.56
N ARG A 116 -2.38 7.86 17.37
CA ARG A 116 -1.81 7.39 16.11
C ARG A 116 -0.29 7.23 16.18
N ALA A 117 0.42 8.25 16.66
CA ALA A 117 1.88 8.22 16.75
C ALA A 117 2.36 7.12 17.71
N GLY A 118 1.70 6.98 18.87
CA GLY A 118 2.01 5.91 19.82
C GLY A 118 1.74 4.51 19.25
N MET A 119 0.64 4.35 18.53
CA MET A 119 0.31 3.10 17.84
C MET A 119 1.35 2.74 16.76
N GLU A 120 1.86 3.74 16.03
CA GLU A 120 2.92 3.56 15.03
C GLU A 120 4.23 3.09 15.68
N GLU A 121 4.62 3.65 16.82
CA GLU A 121 5.80 3.19 17.56
C GLU A 121 5.61 1.77 18.09
N VAL A 122 4.43 1.44 18.65
CA VAL A 122 4.11 0.06 19.09
C VAL A 122 4.22 -0.93 17.92
N CYS A 123 3.75 -0.55 16.73
CA CYS A 123 3.89 -1.38 15.52
C CYS A 123 5.36 -1.57 15.13
N LYS A 124 6.11 -0.47 15.09
CA LYS A 124 7.53 -0.44 14.72
C LYS A 124 8.36 -1.32 15.65
N ASP A 125 8.20 -1.16 16.96
CA ASP A 125 8.90 -1.96 17.97
C ASP A 125 8.58 -3.45 17.83
N PHE A 126 7.29 -3.79 17.72
CA PHE A 126 6.84 -5.16 17.60
C PHE A 126 7.43 -5.85 16.37
N TYR A 127 7.29 -5.25 15.19
CA TYR A 127 7.75 -5.87 13.94
C TYR A 127 9.27 -5.81 13.76
N THR A 128 9.94 -4.76 14.27
CA THR A 128 11.41 -4.71 14.30
C THR A 128 11.95 -5.87 15.12
N LYS A 129 11.39 -6.12 16.31
CA LYS A 129 11.78 -7.25 17.16
C LYS A 129 11.43 -8.60 16.52
N LEU A 130 10.29 -8.70 15.85
CA LEU A 130 9.82 -9.93 15.21
C LEU A 130 10.70 -10.34 14.02
N PHE A 131 11.08 -9.39 13.17
CA PHE A 131 11.85 -9.63 11.95
C PHE A 131 13.36 -9.42 12.11
N LYS A 132 13.84 -9.05 13.30
CA LYS A 132 15.28 -8.95 13.58
C LYS A 132 15.94 -10.30 13.32
N SER A 133 16.96 -10.31 12.45
CA SER A 133 17.76 -11.51 12.23
C SER A 133 18.41 -11.93 13.55
N ARG A 134 18.30 -13.22 13.88
CA ARG A 134 18.96 -13.84 15.04
C ARG A 134 20.15 -14.70 14.64
N ILE A 135 20.27 -14.98 13.34
CA ILE A 135 21.28 -15.87 12.78
C ILE A 135 22.17 -15.01 11.89
N ASN A 136 23.47 -15.07 12.13
CA ASN A 136 24.44 -14.52 11.20
C ASN A 136 24.64 -15.56 10.10
N VAL A 137 24.15 -15.26 8.89
CA VAL A 137 24.40 -16.09 7.72
C VAL A 137 25.59 -15.45 7.01
N PRO A 138 26.77 -16.08 7.00
CA PRO A 138 27.91 -15.55 6.28
C PRO A 138 27.55 -15.46 4.79
N PHE A 139 27.91 -14.35 4.15
CA PHE A 139 27.78 -14.26 2.71
C PHE A 139 28.70 -15.31 2.07
N PRO A 140 28.20 -16.11 1.12
CA PRO A 140 29.05 -17.04 0.41
C PRO A 140 30.14 -16.27 -0.31
N THR A 141 31.38 -16.79 -0.27
CA THR A 141 32.45 -16.29 -1.13
C THR A 141 32.09 -16.64 -2.57
N LEU A 142 31.57 -15.66 -3.30
CA LEU A 142 31.35 -15.80 -4.73
C LEU A 142 32.71 -15.69 -5.42
N LYS A 143 33.04 -16.67 -6.27
CA LYS A 143 34.20 -16.52 -7.17
C LYS A 143 33.89 -15.33 -8.07
N GLU A 144 34.86 -14.42 -8.22
CA GLU A 144 34.75 -13.36 -9.21
C GLU A 144 34.64 -14.03 -10.59
N SER A 145 33.44 -13.94 -11.16
CA SER A 145 33.21 -14.34 -12.54
C SER A 145 33.70 -13.18 -13.41
N GLU A 146 34.56 -13.48 -14.39
CA GLU A 146 34.94 -12.52 -15.44
C GLU A 146 33.76 -12.20 -16.39
N GLU A 147 32.65 -12.94 -16.28
CA GLU A 147 31.48 -12.78 -17.13
C GLU A 147 30.69 -11.53 -16.78
N ARG A 148 30.75 -10.54 -17.66
CA ARG A 148 29.97 -9.30 -17.52
C ARG A 148 28.49 -9.60 -17.74
N VAL A 149 27.67 -9.29 -16.73
CA VAL A 149 26.21 -9.42 -16.83
C VAL A 149 25.69 -8.59 -18.02
N PRO A 150 24.97 -9.19 -18.98
CA PRO A 150 24.49 -8.48 -20.15
C PRO A 150 23.46 -7.40 -19.75
N PRO A 151 23.40 -6.26 -20.46
CA PRO A 151 22.43 -5.22 -20.17
C PRO A 151 20.99 -5.74 -20.33
N ILE A 152 20.05 -5.13 -19.59
CA ILE A 152 18.62 -5.39 -19.73
C ILE A 152 18.09 -4.78 -21.02
N ILE A 153 17.41 -5.61 -21.81
CA ILE A 153 16.77 -5.19 -23.05
C ILE A 153 15.30 -4.82 -22.83
N VAL A 154 14.75 -3.99 -23.72
CA VAL A 154 13.38 -3.47 -23.62
C VAL A 154 12.34 -4.59 -23.65
N SER A 155 12.59 -5.66 -24.41
CA SER A 155 11.70 -6.82 -24.51
C SER A 155 11.56 -7.58 -23.19
N GLU A 156 12.62 -7.63 -22.37
CA GLU A 156 12.56 -8.24 -21.03
C GLU A 156 11.66 -7.42 -20.10
N VAL A 157 11.81 -6.09 -20.11
CA VAL A 157 10.94 -5.18 -19.34
C VAL A 157 9.49 -5.34 -19.79
N ARG A 158 9.25 -5.37 -21.09
CA ARG A 158 7.91 -5.58 -21.66
C ARG A 158 7.33 -6.93 -21.25
N SER A 159 8.11 -8.01 -21.36
CA SER A 159 7.68 -9.37 -21.00
C SER A 159 7.35 -9.46 -19.51
N ALA A 160 8.23 -8.95 -18.64
CA ALA A 160 8.01 -8.89 -17.21
C ALA A 160 6.72 -8.12 -16.85
N LEU A 161 6.48 -6.96 -17.49
CA LEU A 161 5.24 -6.20 -17.31
C LEU A 161 3.97 -6.98 -17.69
N HIS A 162 4.00 -7.76 -18.78
CA HIS A 162 2.86 -8.59 -19.18
C HIS A 162 2.56 -9.70 -18.17
N GLN A 163 3.59 -10.23 -17.50
CA GLN A 163 3.46 -11.27 -16.49
C GLN A 163 3.00 -10.72 -15.12
N MET A 164 3.12 -9.41 -14.88
CA MET A 164 2.69 -8.80 -13.62
C MET A 164 1.15 -8.82 -13.50
N LYS A 165 0.67 -9.22 -12.32
CA LYS A 165 -0.77 -9.23 -12.03
C LYS A 165 -1.33 -7.81 -11.98
N LYS A 166 -2.44 -7.60 -12.68
CA LYS A 166 -3.22 -6.36 -12.67
C LYS A 166 -4.04 -6.20 -11.38
N GLY A 167 -4.50 -4.97 -11.10
CA GLY A 167 -5.36 -4.61 -9.98
C GLY A 167 -4.67 -4.65 -8.62
N LYS A 168 -3.34 -4.47 -8.59
CA LYS A 168 -2.55 -4.48 -7.35
C LYS A 168 -2.45 -3.08 -6.74
N ALA A 169 -2.47 -3.03 -5.41
CA ALA A 169 -2.38 -1.77 -4.67
C ALA A 169 -1.00 -1.12 -4.89
N PRO A 170 -0.95 0.20 -5.17
CA PRO A 170 0.30 0.91 -5.41
C PRO A 170 1.16 0.99 -4.14
N GLY A 171 2.48 1.11 -4.33
CA GLY A 171 3.40 1.48 -3.25
C GLY A 171 3.31 2.98 -2.91
N LYS A 172 4.28 3.48 -2.13
CA LYS A 172 4.37 4.90 -1.71
C LYS A 172 4.32 5.89 -2.89
N GLU A 173 4.78 5.48 -4.06
CA GLU A 173 4.84 6.32 -5.27
C GLU A 173 3.49 6.48 -5.99
N GLY A 174 2.47 5.67 -5.65
CA GLY A 174 1.17 5.72 -6.32
C GLY A 174 1.12 5.01 -7.69
N LEU A 175 2.25 4.52 -8.19
CA LEU A 175 2.37 3.81 -9.46
C LEU A 175 1.82 2.38 -9.40
N THR A 176 1.19 1.94 -10.49
CA THR A 176 0.78 0.54 -10.73
C THR A 176 1.40 -0.02 -12.02
N SER A 177 1.38 -1.35 -12.18
CA SER A 177 1.88 -2.02 -13.40
C SER A 177 1.17 -1.53 -14.68
N GLU A 178 -0.13 -1.21 -14.58
CA GLU A 178 -0.93 -0.72 -15.71
C GLU A 178 -0.52 0.68 -16.13
N MET A 179 -0.16 1.55 -15.18
CA MET A 179 0.36 2.87 -15.49
C MET A 179 1.72 2.78 -16.19
N ILE A 180 2.59 1.88 -15.72
CA ILE A 180 3.90 1.64 -16.36
C ILE A 180 3.70 1.04 -17.76
N TYR A 181 2.74 0.14 -17.93
CA TYR A 181 2.36 -0.40 -19.22
C TYR A 181 1.85 0.69 -20.17
N ALA A 182 0.97 1.58 -19.69
CA ALA A 182 0.42 2.68 -20.47
C ALA A 182 1.48 3.71 -20.90
N GLY A 183 2.59 3.83 -20.16
CA GLY A 183 3.72 4.69 -20.54
C GLY A 183 4.45 4.23 -21.81
N GLY A 184 4.20 3.00 -22.27
CA GLY A 184 4.65 2.48 -23.57
C GLY A 184 6.17 2.40 -23.72
N GLU A 185 6.60 2.24 -24.97
CA GLU A 185 7.99 1.89 -25.30
C GLU A 185 9.02 2.93 -24.83
N LYS A 186 8.66 4.23 -24.83
CA LYS A 186 9.54 5.29 -24.32
C LYS A 186 9.87 5.08 -22.84
N LEU A 187 8.87 4.73 -22.03
CA LEU A 187 9.08 4.44 -20.61
C LEU A 187 9.85 3.13 -20.42
N TRP A 188 9.53 2.10 -21.20
CA TRP A 188 10.22 0.81 -21.09
C TRP A 188 11.70 0.91 -21.45
N LYS A 189 12.06 1.70 -22.47
CA LYS A 189 13.46 2.04 -22.81
C LYS A 189 14.17 2.74 -21.66
N ALA A 190 13.52 3.74 -21.06
CA ALA A 190 14.08 4.48 -19.93
C ALA A 190 14.26 3.61 -18.67
N LEU A 191 13.39 2.60 -18.47
CA LEU A 191 13.50 1.62 -17.40
C LEU A 191 14.62 0.61 -17.67
N ALA A 192 14.70 0.06 -18.88
CA ALA A 192 15.74 -0.88 -19.28
C ALA A 192 17.14 -0.29 -19.06
N LEU A 193 17.36 0.95 -19.52
CA LEU A 193 18.64 1.66 -19.31
C LEU A 193 19.01 1.78 -17.83
N ARG A 194 18.05 2.18 -16.99
CA ARG A 194 18.28 2.31 -15.55
C ARG A 194 18.52 0.97 -14.87
N PHE A 195 17.75 -0.05 -15.23
CA PHE A 195 17.90 -1.39 -14.67
C PHE A 195 19.26 -2.00 -15.02
N SER A 196 19.75 -1.82 -16.25
CA SER A 196 21.11 -2.20 -16.65
C SER A 196 22.16 -1.54 -15.77
N ARG A 197 22.04 -0.23 -15.55
CA ARG A 197 22.98 0.51 -14.69
C ARG A 197 22.91 0.03 -13.23
N TYR A 198 21.71 -0.27 -12.70
CA TYR A 198 21.57 -0.79 -11.33
C TYR A 198 22.21 -2.18 -11.16
N LEU A 199 22.12 -3.03 -12.19
CA LEU A 199 22.82 -4.32 -12.20
C LEU A 199 24.33 -4.14 -12.26
N GLU A 200 24.83 -3.29 -13.15
CA GLU A 200 26.25 -3.02 -13.32
C GLU A 200 26.89 -2.41 -12.06
N GLU A 201 26.21 -1.45 -11.42
CA GLU A 201 26.67 -0.84 -10.17
C GLU A 201 26.49 -1.74 -8.93
N GLY A 202 25.72 -2.83 -9.04
CA GLY A 202 25.30 -3.64 -7.89
C GLY A 202 24.48 -2.85 -6.85
N LYS A 203 23.84 -1.75 -7.28
CA LYS A 203 23.14 -0.79 -6.40
C LYS A 203 21.72 -0.54 -6.86
N ILE A 204 20.78 -0.61 -5.93
CA ILE A 204 19.38 -0.25 -6.13
C ILE A 204 19.03 1.04 -5.41
N PRO A 205 17.98 1.77 -5.84
CA PRO A 205 17.49 2.95 -5.14
C PRO A 205 17.17 2.65 -3.67
N SER A 206 17.64 3.49 -2.74
CA SER A 206 17.35 3.36 -1.30
C SER A 206 15.85 3.38 -1.01
N SER A 207 15.07 4.16 -1.75
CA SER A 207 13.61 4.23 -1.66
C SER A 207 12.91 2.89 -1.92
N TRP A 208 13.53 1.95 -2.64
CA TRP A 208 12.97 0.61 -2.87
C TRP A 208 13.02 -0.27 -1.61
N LYS A 209 13.86 0.10 -0.63
CA LYS A 209 13.94 -0.55 0.68
C LYS A 209 12.83 -0.07 1.62
N GLU A 210 12.10 0.98 1.24
CA GLU A 210 10.94 1.48 1.97
C GLU A 210 9.64 0.85 1.47
N SER A 211 8.64 0.76 2.35
CA SER A 211 7.31 0.27 1.97
C SER A 211 6.22 0.85 2.86
N ASN A 212 5.00 0.93 2.36
CA ASN A 212 3.84 1.22 3.20
C ASN A 212 3.29 -0.09 3.77
N THR A 213 3.34 -0.26 5.09
CA THR A 213 2.81 -1.46 5.75
C THR A 213 1.34 -1.28 6.11
N ILE A 214 0.50 -2.22 5.66
CA ILE A 214 -0.91 -2.32 6.02
C ILE A 214 -1.10 -3.50 6.96
N LEU A 215 -1.81 -3.30 8.06
CA LEU A 215 -2.14 -4.37 9.01
C LEU A 215 -3.50 -4.97 8.67
N LEU A 216 -3.53 -6.27 8.36
CA LEU A 216 -4.76 -7.02 8.15
C LEU A 216 -5.09 -7.86 9.38
N HIS A 217 -6.21 -7.59 10.04
CA HIS A 217 -6.67 -8.39 11.17
C HIS A 217 -6.99 -9.83 10.72
N LYS A 218 -6.43 -10.82 11.43
CA LYS A 218 -6.64 -12.24 11.17
C LYS A 218 -7.81 -12.77 12.02
N LYS A 219 -7.68 -12.75 13.35
CA LYS A 219 -8.66 -13.24 14.34
C LYS A 219 -8.26 -12.83 15.76
N GLY A 220 -9.15 -12.95 16.76
CA GLY A 220 -8.84 -12.66 18.16
C GLY A 220 -8.88 -11.17 18.53
N ASP A 221 -8.31 -10.82 19.69
CA ASP A 221 -8.23 -9.45 20.20
C ASP A 221 -7.62 -8.48 19.15
N ARG A 222 -8.32 -7.37 18.89
CA ARG A 222 -7.92 -6.35 17.91
C ARG A 222 -6.89 -5.39 18.46
N GLU A 223 -6.71 -5.32 19.76
CA GLU A 223 -5.65 -4.49 20.35
C GLU A 223 -4.30 -5.22 20.34
N ASN A 224 -4.28 -6.54 20.08
CA ASN A 224 -3.07 -7.33 20.08
C ASN A 224 -2.48 -7.46 18.66
N LEU A 225 -1.27 -6.92 18.44
CA LEU A 225 -0.60 -6.97 17.14
C LEU A 225 -0.29 -8.38 16.62
N LYS A 226 -0.16 -9.39 17.50
CA LYS A 226 0.03 -10.80 17.09
C LYS A 226 -1.14 -11.33 16.24
N ASN A 227 -2.30 -10.69 16.35
CA ASN A 227 -3.52 -11.04 15.63
C ASN A 227 -3.63 -10.37 14.25
N TYR A 228 -2.59 -9.67 13.80
CA TYR A 228 -2.52 -9.01 12.50
C TYR A 228 -1.49 -9.65 11.58
N ARG A 229 -1.70 -9.51 10.27
CA ARG A 229 -0.72 -9.81 9.24
C ARG A 229 -0.22 -8.49 8.64
N PRO A 230 1.08 -8.19 8.71
CA PRO A 230 1.63 -7.03 8.00
C PRO A 230 1.72 -7.34 6.50
N ILE A 231 1.25 -6.43 5.66
CA ILE A 231 1.42 -6.47 4.21
C ILE A 231 2.19 -5.23 3.79
N CYS A 232 3.37 -5.44 3.20
CA CYS A 232 4.21 -4.36 2.70
C CYS A 232 3.87 -4.03 1.25
N LEU A 233 3.43 -2.80 0.99
CA LEU A 233 3.19 -2.29 -0.35
C LEU A 233 4.48 -1.71 -0.93
N LEU A 234 5.21 -2.56 -1.65
CA LEU A 234 6.45 -2.21 -2.35
C LEU A 234 6.20 -1.42 -3.65
N SER A 235 7.19 -0.65 -4.10
CA SER A 235 7.18 0.01 -5.42
C SER A 235 6.93 -0.99 -6.54
N HIS A 236 6.10 -0.61 -7.51
CA HIS A 236 5.88 -1.43 -8.71
C HIS A 236 7.07 -1.42 -9.65
N ILE A 237 7.91 -0.37 -9.63
CA ILE A 237 9.15 -0.34 -10.39
C ILE A 237 10.14 -1.35 -9.79
N TYR A 238 10.25 -1.40 -8.46
CA TYR A 238 11.06 -2.41 -7.78
C TYR A 238 10.60 -3.84 -8.11
N LYS A 239 9.28 -4.11 -8.02
CA LYS A 239 8.71 -5.42 -8.40
C LYS A 239 8.97 -5.79 -9.85
N LEU A 240 8.96 -4.80 -10.76
CA LEU A 240 9.26 -5.02 -12.16
C LEU A 240 10.73 -5.39 -12.35
N PHE A 241 11.64 -4.66 -11.71
CA PHE A 241 13.07 -4.96 -11.74
C PHE A 241 13.37 -6.37 -11.24
N THR A 242 12.83 -6.75 -10.07
CA THR A 242 13.03 -8.10 -9.54
C THR A 242 12.41 -9.16 -10.41
N LYS A 243 11.26 -8.90 -11.05
CA LYS A 243 10.66 -9.84 -12.02
C LYS A 243 11.53 -10.05 -13.26
N VAL A 244 12.19 -9.01 -13.77
CA VAL A 244 13.18 -9.14 -14.86
C VAL A 244 14.33 -10.04 -14.42
N ILE A 245 14.91 -9.80 -13.24
CA ILE A 245 15.99 -10.63 -12.70
C ILE A 245 15.54 -12.06 -12.50
N THR A 246 14.36 -12.29 -11.89
CA THR A 246 13.82 -13.63 -11.69
C THR A 246 13.67 -14.36 -13.02
N ASN A 247 13.18 -13.69 -14.08
CA ASN A 247 13.04 -14.33 -15.38
C ASN A 247 14.39 -14.77 -15.98
N ARG A 248 15.46 -13.97 -15.79
CA ARG A 248 16.82 -14.37 -16.20
C ARG A 248 17.33 -15.57 -15.41
N LEU A 249 17.19 -15.52 -14.08
CA LEU A 249 17.70 -16.57 -13.19
C LEU A 249 16.93 -17.87 -13.34
N SER A 250 15.60 -17.83 -13.51
CA SER A 250 14.79 -19.03 -13.68
C SER A 250 15.22 -19.84 -14.90
N GLN A 251 15.54 -19.18 -16.01
CA GLN A 251 16.03 -19.87 -17.20
C GLN A 251 17.32 -20.65 -16.90
N SER A 252 18.32 -20.00 -16.29
CA SER A 252 19.59 -20.65 -15.97
C SER A 252 19.47 -21.73 -14.89
N LEU A 253 18.58 -21.54 -13.90
CA LEU A 253 18.39 -22.51 -12.82
C LEU A 253 17.65 -23.76 -13.31
N ASP A 254 16.65 -23.61 -14.19
CA ASP A 254 15.92 -24.75 -14.77
C ASP A 254 16.85 -25.58 -15.68
N GLU A 255 17.76 -24.93 -16.42
CA GLU A 255 18.78 -25.60 -17.26
C GLU A 255 19.84 -26.37 -16.44
N GLN A 256 20.06 -25.99 -15.18
CA GLN A 256 21.06 -26.58 -14.29
C GLN A 256 20.46 -27.47 -13.19
N GLN A 257 19.17 -27.81 -13.26
CA GLN A 257 18.60 -28.84 -12.39
C GLN A 257 19.13 -30.23 -12.78
N PRO A 258 19.61 -31.04 -11.82
CA PRO A 258 20.07 -32.41 -12.07
C PRO A 258 18.93 -33.37 -12.44
#